data_AF-A0A1Y2VSH6-F1
#
_entry.id   AF-A0A1Y2VSH6-F1
#
_cell.length_a   1.000
_cell.length_b   1.000
_cell.length_c   1.000
_cell.angle_alpha   90.00
_cell.angle_beta   90.00
_cell.angle_gamma   90.00
#
_symmetry.space_group_name_H-M   'P 1'
#
loop_
_entity.id
_entity.type
_entity.pdbx_description
1 polymer ?
#
loop_
_entity_poly.entity_id
_entity_poly.type
_entity_poly.pdbx_seq_one_letter_code
_entity_poly.pdbx_strand_id
1 'polypeptide(L)'
;MRGRSHTGIYKLISAYGELPLSGIELSNPKKSTPDTVLALILNAMLSSSRISHMLASKTVDLVIKAGYHKIDVRKKSTWEERTEVLTEGSDRSGREKAATMMEDLAQLIEDKYEGDLNTILRITSEDPVKIRAELEHIKGLGDVGINIFFDTAQHIWPCMASFVDPRSLRTAEGIGFGDDVQSLWQAVLKDPERMCKLAVALTKLRLDAKENEFKES
;
A
#
# COMPACT_ATOMS: atom_id res chain seq x y z
N MET A 1 -31.64 5.12 5.18
CA MET A 1 -30.47 4.21 5.02
C MET A 1 -29.15 4.96 4.81
N ARG A 2 -29.05 5.99 3.94
CA ARG A 2 -27.80 6.74 3.70
C ARG A 2 -27.10 7.28 4.97
N GLY A 3 -27.81 7.88 5.93
CA GLY A 3 -27.19 8.46 7.14
C GLY A 3 -26.52 7.46 8.10
N ARG A 4 -26.93 6.17 8.10
CA ARG A 4 -26.37 5.14 8.98
C ARG A 4 -25.01 4.64 8.46
N SER A 5 -24.90 4.41 7.15
CA SER A 5 -23.65 4.02 6.48
C SER A 5 -22.54 5.07 6.66
N HIS A 6 -22.85 6.37 6.50
CA HIS A 6 -21.88 7.45 6.75
C HIS A 6 -21.34 7.45 8.19
N THR A 7 -22.21 7.20 9.17
CA THR A 7 -21.81 7.14 10.59
C THR A 7 -20.92 5.92 10.86
N GLY A 8 -21.25 4.77 10.27
CA GLY A 8 -20.43 3.55 10.35
C GLY A 8 -19.05 3.72 9.72
N ILE A 9 -18.98 4.33 8.53
CA ILE A 9 -17.72 4.63 7.83
C ILE A 9 -16.83 5.54 8.68
N TYR A 10 -17.39 6.61 9.26
CA TYR A 10 -16.62 7.49 10.15
C TYR A 10 -16.10 6.76 11.39
N LYS A 11 -16.92 5.91 12.02
CA LYS A 11 -16.50 5.07 13.15
C LYS A 11 -15.36 4.12 12.75
N LEU A 12 -15.45 3.47 11.59
CA LEU A 12 -14.41 2.57 11.08
C LEU A 12 -13.09 3.33 10.88
N ILE A 13 -13.13 4.46 10.19
CA ILE A 13 -11.94 5.31 9.99
C ILE A 13 -11.38 5.79 11.34
N SER A 14 -12.23 6.15 12.30
CA SER A 14 -11.77 6.59 13.61
C SER A 14 -11.11 5.47 14.43
N ALA A 15 -11.54 4.22 14.26
CA ALA A 15 -11.04 3.09 15.04
C ALA A 15 -9.81 2.42 14.38
N TYR A 16 -9.78 2.37 13.05
CA TYR A 16 -8.81 1.57 12.28
C TYR A 16 -8.15 2.35 11.13
N GLY A 17 -8.60 3.58 10.85
CA GLY A 17 -8.14 4.38 9.72
C GLY A 17 -6.87 5.15 10.03
N GLU A 18 -5.76 4.62 9.55
CA GLU A 18 -4.44 5.25 9.62
C GLU A 18 -3.90 5.46 8.21
N LEU A 19 -2.98 6.42 8.06
CA LEU A 19 -2.17 6.46 6.84
C LEU A 19 -1.25 5.23 6.82
N PRO A 20 -1.00 4.65 5.64
CA PRO A 20 -0.06 3.54 5.53
C PRO A 20 1.31 3.94 6.08
N LEU A 21 1.96 3.00 6.77
CA LEU A 21 3.28 3.20 7.38
C LEU A 21 3.34 4.32 8.45
N SER A 22 2.20 4.68 9.05
CA SER A 22 2.08 5.67 10.15
C SER A 22 3.01 5.39 11.34
N GLY A 23 3.27 4.12 11.64
CA GLY A 23 4.14 3.67 12.73
C GLY A 23 5.64 3.68 12.41
N ILE A 24 6.03 4.10 11.20
CA ILE A 24 7.42 4.14 10.75
C ILE A 24 7.86 5.58 10.51
N GLU A 25 9.07 5.93 10.93
CA GLU A 25 9.65 7.26 10.73
C GLU A 25 10.02 7.48 9.26
N LEU A 26 9.03 7.88 8.44
CA LEU A 26 9.24 8.49 7.14
C LEU A 26 9.35 10.02 7.33
N SER A 27 10.27 10.67 6.62
CA SER A 27 10.49 12.10 6.79
C SER A 27 9.31 12.97 6.31
N ASN A 28 8.56 12.53 5.29
CA ASN A 28 7.42 13.27 4.72
C ASN A 28 6.29 12.33 4.24
N PRO A 29 5.66 11.52 5.11
CA PRO A 29 4.74 10.44 4.72
C PRO A 29 3.46 10.90 4.02
N LYS A 30 3.14 12.20 4.11
CA LYS A 30 1.98 12.84 3.45
C LYS A 30 2.31 13.48 2.10
N LYS A 31 3.57 13.44 1.66
CA LYS A 31 4.01 14.03 0.40
C LYS A 31 4.47 12.92 -0.54
N SER A 32 4.26 13.15 -1.83
CA SER A 32 4.75 12.26 -2.88
C SER A 32 6.26 12.39 -3.11
N THR A 33 7.08 12.23 -2.06
CA THR A 33 8.54 12.20 -2.21
C THR A 33 8.97 10.85 -2.81
N PRO A 34 10.12 10.78 -3.52
CA PRO A 34 10.63 9.51 -4.05
C PRO A 34 10.71 8.42 -2.97
N ASP A 35 11.22 8.78 -1.79
CA ASP A 35 11.33 7.92 -0.61
C ASP A 35 9.96 7.37 -0.14
N THR A 36 8.92 8.22 -0.17
CA THR A 36 7.58 7.83 0.29
C THR A 36 6.91 6.91 -0.71
N VAL A 37 7.01 7.21 -2.01
CA VAL A 37 6.47 6.35 -3.08
C VAL A 37 7.16 4.98 -3.05
N LEU A 38 8.50 4.96 -2.93
CA LEU A 38 9.26 3.71 -2.84
C LEU A 38 8.88 2.91 -1.58
N ALA A 39 8.69 3.57 -0.43
CA ALA A 39 8.21 2.90 0.78
C ALA A 39 6.84 2.22 0.57
N LEU A 40 5.90 2.87 -0.12
CA LEU A 40 4.58 2.27 -0.42
C LEU A 40 4.66 1.11 -1.43
N ILE A 41 5.56 1.18 -2.42
CA ILE A 41 5.80 0.06 -3.34
C ILE A 41 6.42 -1.13 -2.60
N LEU A 42 7.37 -0.91 -1.71
CA LEU A 42 7.94 -1.98 -0.87
C LEU A 42 6.88 -2.60 0.04
N ASN A 43 6.02 -1.77 0.65
CA ASN A 43 4.86 -2.23 1.41
C ASN A 43 3.95 -3.14 0.58
N ALA A 44 3.58 -2.70 -0.63
CA ALA A 44 2.73 -3.46 -1.53
C ALA A 44 3.37 -4.78 -1.99
N MET A 45 4.65 -4.77 -2.31
CA MET A 45 5.40 -5.95 -2.75
C MET A 45 5.51 -7.00 -1.64
N LEU A 46 5.86 -6.59 -0.43
CA LEU A 46 6.04 -7.51 0.71
C LEU A 46 4.69 -8.00 1.26
N SER A 47 3.68 -7.13 1.30
CA SER A 47 2.33 -7.47 1.79
C SER A 47 1.50 -8.33 0.84
N SER A 48 1.90 -8.42 -0.43
CA SER A 48 1.27 -9.32 -1.42
C SER A 48 1.94 -10.69 -1.52
N SER A 49 2.99 -10.94 -0.73
CA SER A 49 3.68 -12.23 -0.69
C SER A 49 2.88 -13.30 0.07
N ARG A 50 3.29 -14.58 -0.09
CA ARG A 50 2.61 -15.73 0.52
C ARG A 50 3.01 -15.94 1.99
N ILE A 51 2.93 -14.90 2.80
CA ILE A 51 3.20 -14.95 4.25
C ILE A 51 2.01 -14.37 5.02
N SER A 52 1.99 -14.56 6.34
CA SER A 52 0.95 -13.94 7.17
C SER A 52 1.06 -12.41 7.16
N HIS A 53 -0.06 -11.70 7.28
CA HIS A 53 -0.05 -10.24 7.32
C HIS A 53 0.84 -9.67 8.45
N MET A 54 0.84 -10.32 9.61
CA MET A 54 1.72 -9.96 10.74
C MET A 54 3.21 -10.01 10.35
N LEU A 55 3.64 -11.09 9.67
CA LEU A 55 5.02 -11.21 9.19
C LEU A 55 5.32 -10.21 8.08
N ALA A 56 4.38 -9.97 7.16
CA ALA A 56 4.54 -8.95 6.13
C ALA A 56 4.75 -7.55 6.73
N SER A 57 3.90 -7.14 7.67
CA SER A 57 4.02 -5.86 8.38
C SER A 57 5.38 -5.74 9.08
N LYS A 58 5.80 -6.78 9.80
CA LYS A 58 7.12 -6.83 10.45
C LYS A 58 8.25 -6.68 9.42
N THR A 59 8.15 -7.37 8.28
CA THR A 59 9.16 -7.32 7.22
C THR A 59 9.26 -5.92 6.61
N VAL A 60 8.13 -5.27 6.36
CA VAL A 60 8.08 -3.89 5.88
C VAL A 60 8.77 -2.97 6.89
N ASP A 61 8.44 -3.07 8.18
CA ASP A 61 9.07 -2.26 9.22
C ASP A 61 10.59 -2.39 9.23
N LEU A 62 11.12 -3.62 9.14
CA LEU A 62 12.55 -3.90 9.10
C LEU A 62 13.23 -3.27 7.88
N VAL A 63 12.62 -3.43 6.69
CA VAL A 63 13.13 -2.88 5.43
C VAL A 63 13.14 -1.37 5.42
N ILE A 64 12.08 -0.73 5.93
CA ILE A 64 12.00 0.73 6.00
C ILE A 64 12.98 1.28 7.06
N LYS A 65 13.10 0.64 8.22
CA LYS A 65 14.09 1.00 9.28
C LYS A 65 15.54 0.87 8.81
N ALA A 66 15.83 -0.13 7.97
CA ALA A 66 17.13 -0.27 7.31
C ALA A 66 17.40 0.81 6.25
N GLY A 67 16.42 1.66 5.95
CA GLY A 67 16.56 2.77 5.00
C GLY A 67 16.44 2.36 3.54
N TYR A 68 15.99 1.15 3.22
CA TYR A 68 15.91 0.66 1.82
C TYR A 68 14.84 1.33 0.97
N HIS A 69 13.99 2.16 1.56
CA HIS A 69 13.12 3.08 0.84
C HIS A 69 13.86 4.31 0.28
N LYS A 70 15.15 4.48 0.60
CA LYS A 70 16.03 5.50 0.02
C LYS A 70 16.89 4.85 -1.05
N ILE A 71 16.78 5.32 -2.28
CA ILE A 71 17.45 4.68 -3.42
C ILE A 71 18.98 4.60 -3.25
N ASP A 72 19.60 5.64 -2.69
CA ASP A 72 21.05 5.69 -2.44
C ASP A 72 21.54 4.70 -1.39
N VAL A 73 20.73 4.43 -0.36
CA VAL A 73 21.06 3.42 0.66
C VAL A 73 20.98 2.04 0.02
N ARG A 74 19.92 1.80 -0.76
CA ARG A 74 19.72 0.51 -1.42
C ARG A 74 20.84 0.19 -2.42
N LYS A 75 21.25 1.17 -3.24
CA LYS A 75 22.38 1.03 -4.18
C LYS A 75 23.70 0.63 -3.52
N LYS A 76 23.91 1.04 -2.27
CA LYS A 76 25.14 0.76 -1.52
C LYS A 76 25.07 -0.56 -0.76
N SER A 77 23.88 -1.14 -0.62
CA SER A 77 23.69 -2.38 0.12
C SER A 77 24.08 -3.60 -0.71
N THR A 78 24.65 -4.62 -0.08
CA THR A 78 24.90 -5.92 -0.72
C THR A 78 23.65 -6.81 -0.67
N TRP A 79 23.66 -7.86 -1.47
CA TRP A 79 22.60 -8.87 -1.43
C TRP A 79 22.53 -9.53 -0.04
N GLU A 80 23.67 -9.84 0.56
CA GLU A 80 23.78 -10.44 1.90
C GLU A 80 23.18 -9.52 2.97
N GLU A 81 23.51 -8.23 2.97
CA GLU A 81 22.96 -7.25 3.91
C GLU A 81 21.42 -7.18 3.81
N ARG A 82 20.89 -7.16 2.58
CA ARG A 82 19.43 -7.18 2.37
C ARG A 82 18.81 -8.48 2.89
N THR A 83 19.41 -9.62 2.60
CA THR A 83 18.89 -10.90 3.12
C THR A 83 18.92 -10.97 4.64
N GLU A 84 19.91 -10.35 5.28
CA GLU A 84 20.02 -10.33 6.73
C GLU A 84 18.88 -9.55 7.38
N VAL A 85 18.56 -8.36 6.87
CA VAL A 85 17.41 -7.55 7.32
C VAL A 85 16.08 -8.31 7.18
N LEU A 86 15.98 -9.18 6.16
CA LEU A 86 14.77 -9.94 5.86
C LEU A 86 14.65 -11.27 6.64
N THR A 87 15.69 -11.70 7.36
CA THR A 87 15.74 -12.96 8.11
C THR A 87 14.62 -13.07 9.15
N GLU A 88 14.31 -11.96 9.82
CA GLU A 88 13.30 -11.93 10.88
C GLU A 88 11.84 -11.92 10.36
N GLY A 89 11.65 -11.72 9.06
CA GLY A 89 10.35 -11.51 8.43
C GLY A 89 9.93 -12.61 7.46
N SER A 90 10.85 -13.49 7.04
CA SER A 90 10.58 -14.52 6.04
C SER A 90 11.48 -15.74 6.18
N ASP A 91 11.04 -16.88 5.62
CA ASP A 91 11.93 -18.04 5.48
C ASP A 91 13.10 -17.74 4.52
N ARG A 92 14.06 -18.67 4.46
CA ARG A 92 15.27 -18.50 3.65
C ARG A 92 14.97 -18.19 2.18
N SER A 93 14.03 -18.92 1.57
CA SER A 93 13.71 -18.75 0.16
C SER A 93 12.99 -17.42 -0.11
N GLY A 94 12.15 -17.01 0.84
CA GLY A 94 11.43 -15.74 0.82
C GLY A 94 12.38 -14.54 0.86
N ARG A 95 13.34 -14.52 1.81
CA ARG A 95 14.31 -13.42 1.93
C ARG A 95 15.22 -13.31 0.71
N GLU A 96 15.69 -14.42 0.16
CA GLU A 96 16.56 -14.44 -1.02
C GLU A 96 15.82 -13.84 -2.23
N LYS A 97 14.56 -14.25 -2.44
CA LYS A 97 13.70 -13.72 -3.50
C LYS A 97 13.38 -12.24 -3.32
N ALA A 98 13.02 -11.82 -2.11
CA ALA A 98 12.72 -10.42 -1.81
C ALA A 98 13.97 -9.53 -1.98
N ALA A 99 15.15 -9.97 -1.54
CA ALA A 99 16.40 -9.24 -1.75
C ALA A 99 16.74 -9.04 -3.23
N THR A 100 16.48 -10.04 -4.07
CA THR A 100 16.63 -9.94 -5.54
C THR A 100 15.58 -9.02 -6.16
N MET A 101 14.30 -9.13 -5.79
CA MET A 101 13.24 -8.23 -6.29
C MET A 101 13.50 -6.76 -5.91
N MET A 102 14.04 -6.53 -4.72
CA MET A 102 14.44 -5.20 -4.27
C MET A 102 15.62 -4.66 -5.07
N GLU A 103 16.57 -5.48 -5.51
CA GLU A 103 17.64 -5.06 -6.42
C GLU A 103 17.10 -4.76 -7.82
N ASP A 104 16.28 -5.64 -8.37
CA ASP A 104 15.62 -5.46 -9.67
C ASP A 104 14.81 -4.14 -9.72
N LEU A 105 14.10 -3.82 -8.63
CA LEU A 105 13.39 -2.55 -8.50
C LEU A 105 14.34 -1.35 -8.41
N ALA A 106 15.56 -1.50 -7.86
CA ALA A 106 16.56 -0.43 -7.85
C ALA A 106 17.00 -0.08 -9.25
N GLN A 107 17.37 -1.12 -10.01
CA GLN A 107 17.82 -0.98 -11.37
C GLN A 107 16.71 -0.38 -12.26
N LEU A 108 15.47 -0.86 -12.13
CA LEU A 108 14.33 -0.34 -12.89
C LEU A 108 14.05 1.15 -12.62
N ILE A 109 14.12 1.59 -11.36
CA ILE A 109 13.89 2.99 -11.00
C ILE A 109 14.93 3.91 -11.64
N GLU A 110 16.19 3.50 -11.67
CA GLU A 110 17.25 4.26 -12.31
C GLU A 110 17.10 4.29 -13.82
N ASP A 111 16.97 3.12 -14.44
CA ASP A 111 17.05 2.99 -15.90
C ASP A 111 15.82 3.56 -16.60
N LYS A 112 14.63 3.37 -16.02
CA LYS A 112 13.34 3.71 -16.66
C LYS A 112 12.69 4.95 -16.05
N TYR A 113 12.86 5.18 -14.75
CA TYR A 113 12.14 6.21 -14.01
C TYR A 113 13.04 7.35 -13.50
N GLU A 114 14.27 7.44 -14.00
CA GLU A 114 15.21 8.54 -13.71
C GLU A 114 15.48 8.72 -12.21
N GLY A 115 15.48 7.62 -11.44
CA GLY A 115 15.71 7.64 -9.99
C GLY A 115 14.46 7.94 -9.15
N ASP A 116 13.30 8.20 -9.76
CA ASP A 116 12.07 8.63 -9.06
C ASP A 116 10.80 7.98 -9.63
N LEU A 117 10.11 7.18 -8.81
CA LEU A 117 8.85 6.53 -9.20
C LEU A 117 7.71 7.52 -9.50
N ASN A 118 7.80 8.78 -9.08
CA ASN A 118 6.85 9.83 -9.51
C ASN A 118 6.92 10.09 -11.03
N THR A 119 7.97 9.65 -11.72
CA THR A 119 8.04 9.66 -13.19
C THR A 119 6.86 8.92 -13.82
N ILE A 120 6.33 7.89 -13.16
CA ILE A 120 5.13 7.16 -13.61
C ILE A 120 3.96 8.12 -13.80
N LEU A 121 3.69 9.04 -12.86
CA LEU A 121 2.60 10.01 -13.00
C LEU A 121 2.78 10.92 -14.22
N ARG A 122 4.03 11.35 -14.47
CA ARG A 122 4.35 12.23 -15.61
C ARG A 122 4.10 11.55 -16.95
N ILE A 123 4.62 10.33 -17.14
CA ILE A 123 4.54 9.62 -18.42
C ILE A 123 3.14 9.07 -18.70
N THR A 124 2.32 8.86 -17.66
CA THR A 124 0.95 8.36 -17.78
C THR A 124 -0.09 9.47 -17.86
N SER A 125 0.29 10.73 -17.65
CA SER A 125 -0.65 11.85 -17.48
C SER A 125 -1.70 11.56 -16.39
N GLU A 126 -1.25 10.94 -15.30
CA GLU A 126 -2.09 10.58 -14.14
C GLU A 126 -3.28 9.63 -14.43
N ASP A 127 -3.27 8.92 -15.56
CA ASP A 127 -4.31 7.96 -15.94
C ASP A 127 -4.17 6.65 -15.13
N PRO A 128 -5.16 6.24 -14.32
CA PRO A 128 -5.05 5.04 -13.47
C PRO A 128 -4.83 3.73 -14.24
N VAL A 129 -5.35 3.61 -15.45
CA VAL A 129 -5.17 2.41 -16.29
C VAL A 129 -3.72 2.34 -16.76
N LYS A 130 -3.16 3.47 -17.20
CA LYS A 130 -1.76 3.54 -17.61
C LYS A 130 -0.81 3.39 -16.43
N ILE A 131 -1.14 3.95 -15.26
CA ILE A 131 -0.35 3.79 -14.03
C ILE A 131 -0.30 2.32 -13.64
N ARG A 132 -1.41 1.59 -13.70
CA ARG A 132 -1.42 0.13 -13.48
C ARG A 132 -0.48 -0.58 -14.44
N ALA A 133 -0.55 -0.28 -15.74
CA ALA A 133 0.34 -0.88 -16.74
C ALA A 133 1.83 -0.61 -16.44
N GLU A 134 2.17 0.60 -15.96
CA GLU A 134 3.54 0.92 -15.56
C GLU A 134 4.01 0.13 -14.32
N LEU A 135 3.12 -0.09 -13.36
CA LEU A 135 3.42 -0.87 -12.15
C LEU A 135 3.55 -2.37 -12.43
N GLU A 136 2.88 -2.90 -13.45
CA GLU A 136 3.01 -4.32 -13.87
C GLU A 136 4.44 -4.66 -14.35
N HIS A 137 5.25 -3.67 -14.73
CA HIS A 137 6.66 -3.87 -15.05
C HIS A 137 7.54 -4.08 -13.81
N ILE A 138 7.06 -3.77 -12.60
CA ILE A 138 7.80 -3.98 -11.36
C ILE A 138 7.75 -5.47 -11.00
N LYS A 139 8.88 -6.17 -11.15
CA LYS A 139 9.00 -7.57 -10.74
C LYS A 139 8.64 -7.73 -9.27
N GLY A 140 7.79 -8.72 -8.98
CA GLY A 140 7.30 -8.98 -7.63
C GLY A 140 6.03 -8.20 -7.24
N LEU A 141 5.57 -7.26 -8.08
CA LEU A 141 4.33 -6.50 -7.87
C LEU A 141 3.21 -7.03 -8.79
N GLY A 142 2.59 -8.14 -8.41
CA GLY A 142 1.41 -8.67 -9.11
C GLY A 142 0.12 -7.91 -8.78
N ASP A 143 -1.02 -8.34 -9.34
CA ASP A 143 -2.33 -7.68 -9.16
C ASP A 143 -2.67 -7.32 -7.72
N VAL A 144 -2.40 -8.23 -6.79
CA VAL A 144 -2.63 -8.03 -5.35
C VAL A 144 -1.77 -6.89 -4.81
N GLY A 145 -0.49 -6.84 -5.20
CA GLY A 145 0.43 -5.77 -4.80
C GLY A 145 0.01 -4.44 -5.42
N ILE A 146 -0.36 -4.42 -6.70
CA ILE A 146 -0.85 -3.20 -7.37
C ILE A 146 -2.10 -2.67 -6.66
N ASN A 147 -3.06 -3.53 -6.29
CA ASN A 147 -4.24 -3.10 -5.54
C ASN A 147 -3.87 -2.52 -4.17
N ILE A 148 -2.93 -3.13 -3.45
CA ILE A 148 -2.44 -2.59 -2.17
C ILE A 148 -1.80 -1.21 -2.37
N PHE A 149 -0.99 -1.05 -3.42
CA PHE A 149 -0.41 0.25 -3.75
C PHE A 149 -1.51 1.27 -4.09
N PHE A 150 -2.49 0.92 -4.92
CA PHE A 150 -3.61 1.81 -5.26
C PHE A 150 -4.42 2.21 -4.03
N ASP A 151 -4.72 1.28 -3.11
CA ASP A 151 -5.41 1.58 -1.84
C ASP A 151 -4.61 2.57 -0.99
N THR A 152 -3.31 2.35 -0.88
CA THR A 152 -2.42 3.05 0.06
C THR A 152 -1.81 4.33 -0.50
N ALA A 153 -1.76 4.52 -1.81
CA ALA A 153 -1.15 5.70 -2.42
C ALA A 153 -2.11 6.88 -2.61
N GLN A 154 -3.43 6.71 -2.43
CA GLN A 154 -4.42 7.75 -2.77
C GLN A 154 -4.17 9.10 -2.07
N HIS A 155 -3.57 9.10 -0.88
CA HIS A 155 -3.26 10.34 -0.14
C HIS A 155 -2.08 11.13 -0.74
N ILE A 156 -1.17 10.48 -1.45
CA ILE A 156 -0.04 11.13 -2.15
C ILE A 156 -0.25 11.23 -3.65
N TRP A 157 -1.00 10.30 -4.25
CA TRP A 157 -1.39 10.23 -5.66
C TRP A 157 -2.93 10.30 -5.77
N PRO A 158 -3.54 11.49 -5.63
CA PRO A 158 -5.00 11.66 -5.63
C PRO A 158 -5.71 11.15 -6.89
N CYS A 159 -5.01 11.05 -8.02
CA CYS A 159 -5.53 10.49 -9.26
C CYS A 159 -5.94 9.00 -9.13
N MET A 160 -5.45 8.29 -8.11
CA MET A 160 -5.90 6.92 -7.79
C MET A 160 -7.25 6.88 -7.07
N ALA A 161 -7.70 8.00 -6.49
CA ALA A 161 -8.99 8.04 -5.83
C ALA A 161 -10.12 7.99 -6.89
N SER A 162 -11.16 7.18 -6.68
CA SER A 162 -11.60 6.55 -5.44
C SER A 162 -11.40 5.03 -5.42
N PHE A 163 -10.19 4.51 -5.61
CA PHE A 163 -9.97 3.05 -5.65
C PHE A 163 -10.24 2.35 -4.31
N VAL A 164 -10.75 1.11 -4.38
CA VAL A 164 -10.87 0.15 -3.26
C VAL A 164 -10.50 -1.24 -3.77
N ASP A 165 -9.57 -1.94 -3.10
CA ASP A 165 -9.26 -3.34 -3.43
C ASP A 165 -10.53 -4.20 -3.41
N PRO A 166 -10.74 -5.09 -4.40
CA PRO A 166 -11.96 -5.91 -4.48
C PRO A 166 -12.25 -6.75 -3.24
N ARG A 167 -11.24 -7.16 -2.45
CA ARG A 167 -11.46 -7.88 -1.19
C ARG A 167 -11.94 -6.95 -0.10
N SER A 168 -11.39 -5.73 -0.04
CA SER A 168 -11.83 -4.67 0.88
C SER A 168 -13.24 -4.18 0.57
N LEU A 169 -13.61 -4.13 -0.72
CA LEU A 169 -14.97 -3.80 -1.14
C LEU A 169 -15.99 -4.87 -0.70
N ARG A 170 -15.65 -6.15 -0.82
CA ARG A 170 -16.48 -7.24 -0.25
C ARG A 170 -16.60 -7.17 1.26
N THR A 171 -15.56 -6.74 1.96
CA THR A 171 -15.65 -6.47 3.41
C THR A 171 -16.63 -5.33 3.69
N ALA A 172 -16.57 -4.24 2.94
CA ALA A 172 -17.51 -3.12 3.07
C ALA A 172 -18.97 -3.55 2.84
N GLU A 173 -19.22 -4.37 1.82
CA GLU A 173 -20.53 -4.97 1.56
C GLU A 173 -20.99 -5.83 2.74
N GLY A 174 -20.12 -6.73 3.21
CA GLY A 174 -20.42 -7.67 4.31
C GLY A 174 -20.68 -7.03 5.66
N ILE A 175 -20.22 -5.78 5.89
CA ILE A 175 -20.51 -4.98 7.09
C ILE A 175 -21.61 -3.92 6.85
N GLY A 176 -22.29 -3.94 5.70
CA GLY A 176 -23.45 -3.10 5.42
C GLY A 176 -23.13 -1.69 4.91
N PHE A 177 -21.89 -1.41 4.51
CA PHE A 177 -21.53 -0.12 3.87
C PHE A 177 -21.86 -0.11 2.37
N GLY A 178 -22.02 -1.29 1.76
CA GLY A 178 -22.32 -1.48 0.35
C GLY A 178 -21.07 -1.78 -0.49
N ASP A 179 -21.29 -2.08 -1.76
CA ASP A 179 -20.29 -2.43 -2.77
C ASP A 179 -20.09 -1.34 -3.84
N ASP A 180 -20.84 -0.24 -3.76
CA ASP A 180 -20.67 0.90 -4.68
C ASP A 180 -19.54 1.84 -4.22
N VAL A 181 -18.43 1.79 -4.95
CA VAL A 181 -17.26 2.63 -4.72
C VAL A 181 -17.59 4.13 -4.77
N GLN A 182 -18.51 4.56 -5.65
CA GLN A 182 -18.89 5.98 -5.72
C GLN A 182 -19.63 6.43 -4.48
N SER A 183 -20.49 5.59 -3.89
CA SER A 183 -21.14 5.85 -2.61
C SER A 183 -20.13 5.95 -1.47
N LEU A 184 -19.13 5.06 -1.41
CA LEU A 184 -18.04 5.16 -0.43
C LEU A 184 -17.26 6.48 -0.59
N TRP A 185 -16.99 6.88 -1.83
CA TRP A 185 -16.31 8.13 -2.16
C TRP A 185 -17.09 9.37 -1.70
N GLN A 186 -18.41 9.41 -1.91
CA GLN A 186 -19.25 10.47 -1.34
C GLN A 186 -19.23 10.45 0.19
N ALA A 187 -19.20 9.26 0.80
CA ALA A 187 -19.25 9.11 2.25
C ALA A 187 -18.03 9.68 2.96
N VAL A 188 -16.86 9.59 2.32
CA VAL A 188 -15.62 10.22 2.78
C VAL A 188 -15.46 11.68 2.31
N LEU A 189 -16.52 12.30 1.80
CA LEU A 189 -16.58 13.68 1.29
C LEU A 189 -15.62 13.95 0.12
N LYS A 190 -15.37 12.94 -0.72
CA LYS A 190 -14.44 13.04 -1.84
C LYS A 190 -13.03 13.50 -1.44
N ASP A 191 -12.57 13.04 -0.27
CA ASP A 191 -11.24 13.33 0.24
C ASP A 191 -10.29 12.11 0.05
N PRO A 192 -9.22 12.22 -0.76
CA PRO A 192 -8.32 11.10 -1.04
C PRO A 192 -7.63 10.53 0.21
N GLU A 193 -7.28 11.38 1.19
CA GLU A 193 -6.68 10.93 2.45
C GLU A 193 -7.68 10.07 3.25
N ARG A 194 -8.94 10.48 3.37
CA ARG A 194 -9.98 9.68 4.03
C ARG A 194 -10.33 8.42 3.26
N MET A 195 -10.28 8.45 1.93
CA MET A 195 -10.48 7.25 1.11
C MET A 195 -9.35 6.23 1.33
N CYS A 196 -8.10 6.70 1.37
CA CYS A 196 -6.95 5.88 1.74
C CYS A 196 -7.14 5.26 3.13
N LYS A 197 -7.49 6.06 4.14
CA LYS A 197 -7.75 5.56 5.51
C LYS A 197 -8.89 4.55 5.55
N LEU A 198 -9.95 4.75 4.77
CA LEU A 198 -11.05 3.78 4.66
C LEU A 198 -10.56 2.45 4.07
N ALA A 199 -9.81 2.49 2.97
CA ALA A 199 -9.26 1.30 2.33
C ALA A 199 -8.30 0.52 3.26
N VAL A 200 -7.44 1.24 3.99
CA VAL A 200 -6.55 0.67 5.02
C VAL A 200 -7.37 0.05 6.17
N ALA A 201 -8.41 0.76 6.65
CA ALA A 201 -9.25 0.26 7.73
C ALA A 201 -10.02 -1.00 7.34
N LEU A 202 -10.61 -1.05 6.13
CA LEU A 202 -11.29 -2.24 5.60
C LEU A 202 -10.32 -3.43 5.46
N THR A 203 -9.09 -3.16 5.01
CA THR A 203 -8.04 -4.18 4.92
C THR A 203 -7.68 -4.72 6.29
N LYS A 204 -7.46 -3.85 7.29
CA LYS A 204 -7.13 -4.23 8.67
C LYS A 204 -8.26 -5.04 9.30
N LEU A 205 -9.50 -4.60 9.15
CA LEU A 205 -10.68 -5.31 9.64
C LEU A 205 -10.76 -6.74 9.12
N ARG A 206 -10.51 -6.92 7.82
CA ARG A 206 -10.49 -8.23 7.14
C ARG A 206 -9.35 -9.13 7.61
N LEU A 207 -8.16 -8.56 7.80
CA LEU A 207 -6.97 -9.33 8.17
C LEU A 207 -6.98 -9.73 9.66
N ASP A 208 -7.60 -8.91 10.50
CA ASP A 208 -7.77 -9.17 11.93
C ASP A 208 -9.05 -9.98 12.26
N ALA A 209 -9.87 -10.32 11.25
CA ALA A 209 -11.15 -11.02 11.38
C ALA A 209 -12.14 -10.33 12.34
N LYS A 210 -12.23 -9.00 12.24
CA LYS A 210 -13.01 -8.12 13.13
C LYS A 210 -14.29 -7.57 12.51
N GLU A 211 -14.72 -8.09 11.36
CA GLU A 211 -15.87 -7.57 10.61
C GLU A 211 -17.15 -7.54 11.45
N ASN A 212 -17.30 -8.48 12.39
CA ASN A 212 -18.46 -8.55 13.28
C ASN A 212 -18.61 -7.31 14.19
N GLU A 213 -17.55 -6.55 14.45
CA GLU A 213 -17.62 -5.28 15.20
C GLU A 213 -18.48 -4.23 14.47
N PHE A 214 -18.67 -4.37 13.15
CA PHE A 214 -19.35 -3.37 12.30
C PHE A 214 -20.61 -3.90 11.59
N LYS A 215 -20.90 -5.21 11.64
CA LYS A 215 -22.09 -5.81 10.99
C LYS A 215 -23.44 -5.33 11.53
N GLU A 216 -23.48 -4.71 12.71
CA GLU A 216 -24.70 -4.26 13.39
C GLU A 216 -24.79 -2.74 13.62
N SER A 217 -23.91 -1.95 12.99
CA SER A 217 -23.78 -0.48 13.19
C SER A 217 -24.75 0.39 12.39
#